data_AF-A0A0S8BK97-F1
#
_entry.id   AF-A0A0S8BK97-F1
#
_cell.length_a   1.000
_cell.length_b   1.000
_cell.length_c   1.000
_cell.angle_alpha   90.00
_cell.angle_beta   90.00
_cell.angle_gamma   90.00
#
_symmetry.space_group_name_H-M   'P 1'
#
loop_
_entity.id
_entity.type
_entity.pdbx_description
1 polymer ?
#
loop_
_entity_poly.entity_id
_entity_poly.type
_entity_poly.pdbx_seq_one_letter_code
_entity_poly.pdbx_strand_id
1 'polypeptide(L)'
;MNIHGSYFSISNPLQMLDRWLHPVRHTKRVSLRDREMEVEWTSRAQHELEKRDTPLVVEMQLMFSCVVKKRTIFHDSCDLDTVAVSDKLKVAFRPVEPTSCDPVEFATKYPVKREFDSAASLKIRPKHLLVDYVNGEWAGEFGI
;
A
#
# COMPACT_ATOMS: atom_id res chain seq x y z
N MET A 1 18.46 2.20 5.29
CA MET A 1 18.31 1.72 3.90
C MET A 1 17.19 0.70 3.90
N ASN A 2 15.95 1.08 3.56
CA ASN A 2 14.82 0.16 3.51
C ASN A 2 13.68 0.78 2.70
N ILE A 3 13.68 0.49 1.41
CA ILE A 3 12.51 0.67 0.55
C ILE A 3 12.38 -0.66 -0.21
N HIS A 4 11.65 -1.60 0.38
CA HIS A 4 11.08 -2.67 -0.42
C HIS A 4 9.61 -2.31 -0.60
N GLY A 5 9.23 -2.21 -1.87
CA GLY A 5 7.85 -1.94 -2.28
C GLY A 5 6.90 -2.92 -1.59
N SER A 6 5.70 -2.44 -1.28
CA SER A 6 4.63 -3.28 -0.78
C SER A 6 4.49 -4.49 -1.70
N TYR A 7 4.63 -5.69 -1.12
CA TYR A 7 4.54 -7.00 -1.79
C TYR A 7 3.26 -7.19 -2.65
N PHE A 8 2.30 -6.26 -2.55
CA PHE A 8 0.97 -6.34 -3.16
C PHE A 8 0.76 -5.48 -4.42
N SER A 9 1.78 -4.83 -5.00
CA SER A 9 1.68 -4.26 -6.36
C SER A 9 2.14 -5.29 -7.39
N ILE A 10 1.20 -6.06 -7.96
CA ILE A 10 1.51 -7.06 -8.99
C ILE A 10 1.91 -6.32 -10.27
N SER A 11 3.20 -6.06 -10.45
CA SER A 11 3.76 -5.50 -11.69
C SER A 11 4.92 -6.36 -12.25
N ASN A 12 5.34 -7.42 -11.56
CA ASN A 12 6.53 -8.19 -11.95
C ASN A 12 6.28 -9.71 -11.98
N PRO A 13 6.56 -10.42 -13.11
CA PRO A 13 6.44 -11.88 -13.22
C PRO A 13 7.27 -12.65 -12.19
N LEU A 14 8.38 -12.10 -11.69
CA LEU A 14 9.19 -12.74 -10.64
C LEU A 14 8.44 -12.83 -9.29
N GLN A 15 7.57 -11.89 -8.98
CA GLN A 15 6.76 -11.94 -7.75
C GLN A 15 5.68 -13.00 -7.82
N MET A 16 5.13 -13.27 -9.02
CA MET A 16 4.18 -14.36 -9.22
C MET A 16 4.84 -15.72 -8.96
N LEU A 17 6.09 -15.90 -9.42
CA LEU A 17 6.88 -17.10 -9.12
C LEU A 17 7.20 -17.22 -7.62
N ASP A 18 7.58 -16.13 -6.94
CA ASP A 18 7.81 -16.16 -5.48
C ASP A 18 6.55 -16.55 -4.70
N ARG A 19 5.37 -16.05 -5.09
CA ARG A 19 4.08 -16.44 -4.46
C ARG A 19 3.75 -17.91 -4.67
N TRP A 20 4.10 -18.46 -5.84
CA TRP A 20 3.92 -19.88 -6.11
C TRP A 20 4.85 -20.74 -5.26
N LEU A 21 6.11 -20.31 -5.09
CA LEU A 21 7.10 -21.00 -4.24
C LEU A 21 6.80 -20.85 -2.74
N HIS A 22 6.21 -19.73 -2.32
CA HIS A 22 5.90 -19.41 -0.93
C HIS A 22 4.42 -19.07 -0.76
N PRO A 23 3.52 -20.07 -0.84
CA PRO A 23 2.09 -19.81 -0.73
C PRO A 23 1.72 -19.27 0.65
N VAL A 24 0.67 -18.45 0.67
CA VAL A 24 -0.03 -18.09 1.92
C VAL A 24 -0.53 -19.39 2.55
N ARG A 25 -0.24 -19.58 3.83
CA ARG A 25 -0.65 -20.78 4.59
C ARG A 25 -1.40 -20.46 5.87
N HIS A 26 -1.37 -19.20 6.29
CA HIS A 26 -2.00 -18.73 7.50
C HIS A 26 -2.90 -17.55 7.16
N THR A 27 -4.09 -17.53 7.73
CA THR A 27 -5.05 -16.44 7.62
C THR A 27 -5.70 -16.21 8.98
N LYS A 28 -6.04 -14.96 9.28
CA LYS A 28 -6.85 -14.60 10.43
C LYS A 28 -7.65 -13.34 10.18
N ARG A 29 -8.91 -13.37 10.58
CA ARG A 29 -9.79 -12.19 10.57
C ARG A 29 -9.65 -11.43 11.88
N VAL A 30 -9.56 -10.11 11.76
CA VAL A 30 -9.47 -9.18 12.88
C VAL A 30 -10.44 -8.02 12.66
N SER A 31 -10.91 -7.39 13.75
CA SER A 31 -11.68 -6.15 13.66
C SER A 31 -10.72 -4.97 13.74
N LEU A 32 -10.69 -4.14 12.71
CA LEU A 32 -9.88 -2.93 12.65
C LEU A 32 -10.82 -1.75 12.37
N ARG A 33 -10.97 -0.84 13.34
CA ARG A 33 -11.91 0.29 13.28
C ARG A 33 -13.33 -0.16 12.94
N ASP A 34 -13.81 -1.17 13.67
CA ASP A 34 -15.16 -1.74 13.54
C ASP A 34 -15.46 -2.37 12.16
N ARG A 35 -14.42 -2.69 11.38
CA ARG A 35 -14.54 -3.43 10.12
C ARG A 35 -13.70 -4.69 10.15
N GLU A 36 -14.26 -5.77 9.62
CA GLU A 36 -13.55 -7.04 9.46
C GLU A 36 -12.46 -6.89 8.39
N MET A 37 -11.26 -7.37 8.72
CA MET A 37 -10.12 -7.44 7.82
C MET A 37 -9.48 -8.81 7.92
N GLU A 38 -9.13 -9.40 6.78
CA GLU A 38 -8.35 -10.63 6.70
C GLU A 38 -6.85 -10.31 6.64
N VAL A 39 -6.08 -10.96 7.50
CA VAL A 39 -4.62 -10.90 7.53
C VAL A 39 -4.07 -12.25 7.12
N GLU A 40 -3.31 -12.27 6.03
CA GLU A 40 -2.73 -13.48 5.45
C GLU A 40 -1.20 -13.44 5.53
N TRP A 41 -0.58 -14.58 5.82
CA TRP A 41 0.87 -14.71 5.77
C TRP A 41 1.34 -16.11 5.38
N THR A 42 2.60 -16.17 4.95
CA THR A 42 3.26 -17.38 4.45
C THR A 42 3.86 -18.19 5.60
N SER A 43 4.18 -19.47 5.38
CA SER A 43 4.88 -20.27 6.40
C SER A 43 6.27 -19.74 6.75
N ARG A 44 6.97 -19.10 5.79
CA ARG A 44 8.26 -18.43 6.10
C ARG A 44 8.06 -17.26 7.06
N ALA A 45 7.00 -16.46 6.89
CA ALA A 45 6.68 -15.38 7.80
C ALA A 45 6.30 -15.92 9.19
N GLN A 46 5.51 -17.00 9.23
CA GLN A 46 5.18 -17.67 10.50
C GLN A 46 6.44 -18.14 11.24
N HIS A 47 7.36 -18.81 10.53
CA HIS A 47 8.62 -19.29 11.10
C HIS A 47 9.49 -18.16 11.68
N GLU A 48 9.54 -17.00 11.01
CA GLU A 48 10.25 -15.84 11.55
C GLU A 48 9.53 -15.19 12.74
N LEU A 49 8.19 -15.14 12.73
CA LEU A 49 7.41 -14.63 13.88
C LEU A 49 7.62 -15.47 15.14
N GLU A 50 7.77 -16.79 15.01
CA GLU A 50 8.00 -17.72 16.12
C GLU A 50 9.35 -17.50 16.82
N LYS A 51 10.36 -17.01 16.09
CA LYS A 51 11.69 -16.71 16.64
C LYS A 51 11.74 -15.42 17.44
N ARG A 52 10.69 -14.59 17.37
CA ARG A 52 10.70 -13.26 17.99
C ARG A 52 10.32 -13.33 19.45
N ASP A 53 11.08 -12.65 20.29
CA ASP A 53 10.73 -12.46 21.70
C ASP A 53 9.56 -11.47 21.86
N THR A 54 9.53 -10.42 21.03
CA THR A 54 8.49 -9.40 21.03
C THR A 54 7.59 -9.45 19.78
N PRO A 55 6.29 -9.12 19.91
CA PRO A 55 5.39 -9.09 18.76
C PRO A 55 5.88 -8.12 17.68
N LEU A 56 5.84 -8.55 16.42
CA LEU A 56 6.04 -7.66 15.29
C LEU A 56 4.81 -6.77 15.12
N VAL A 57 4.99 -5.46 14.99
CA VAL A 57 3.91 -4.55 14.62
C VAL A 57 4.02 -4.20 13.14
N VAL A 58 2.97 -4.49 12.38
CA VAL A 58 2.83 -4.07 10.99
C VAL A 58 1.94 -2.84 10.96
N GLU A 59 2.57 -1.68 10.82
CA GLU A 59 1.87 -0.43 10.61
C GLU A 59 1.50 -0.28 9.13
N MET A 60 0.21 -0.19 8.84
CA MET A 60 -0.33 0.15 7.54
C MET A 60 -0.63 1.65 7.48
N GLN A 61 0.02 2.35 6.57
CA GLN A 61 -0.22 3.75 6.31
C GLN A 61 -0.96 3.93 4.99
N LEU A 62 -2.05 4.69 5.04
CA LEU A 62 -2.68 5.28 3.87
C LEU A 62 -2.29 6.75 3.79
N MET A 63 -1.44 7.09 2.83
CA MET A 63 -0.89 8.44 2.68
C MET A 63 -1.69 9.25 1.68
N PHE A 64 -2.21 10.39 2.12
CA PHE A 64 -2.95 11.34 1.29
C PHE A 64 -1.99 12.42 0.78
N SER A 65 -1.43 12.24 -0.42
CA SER A 65 -0.61 13.23 -1.13
C SER A 65 -1.33 13.70 -2.39
N CYS A 66 -0.62 14.28 -3.37
CA CYS A 66 -1.16 14.65 -4.68
C CYS A 66 -1.72 13.43 -5.45
N VAL A 67 -1.31 12.21 -5.07
CA VAL A 67 -2.00 10.93 -5.35
C VAL A 67 -2.04 10.07 -4.06
N VAL A 68 -3.02 9.17 -3.88
CA VAL A 68 -3.09 8.28 -2.71
C VAL A 68 -2.02 7.18 -2.80
N LYS A 69 -1.18 7.03 -1.77
CA LYS A 69 -0.18 5.93 -1.66
C LYS A 69 -0.49 5.00 -0.49
N LYS A 70 -0.08 3.73 -0.61
CA LYS A 70 -0.15 2.72 0.48
C LYS A 70 1.27 2.31 0.88
N ARG A 71 1.52 2.15 2.18
CA ARG A 71 2.82 1.68 2.71
C ARG A 71 2.62 0.80 3.93
N THR A 72 3.50 -0.19 4.10
CA THR A 72 3.65 -0.94 5.34
C THR A 72 5.01 -0.63 5.98
N ILE A 73 5.02 -0.51 7.31
CA ILE A 73 6.23 -0.32 8.13
C ILE A 73 6.20 -1.38 9.22
N PHE A 74 7.37 -1.95 9.49
CA PHE A 74 7.54 -3.03 10.46
C PHE A 74 8.30 -2.49 11.66
N HIS A 75 7.72 -2.63 12.85
CA HIS A 75 8.29 -2.15 14.10
C HIS A 75 8.42 -3.28 15.12
N ASP A 76 9.46 -3.22 15.94
CA ASP A 76 9.55 -4.06 17.14
C ASP A 76 8.64 -3.54 18.27
N SER A 77 8.36 -2.22 18.27
CA SER A 77 7.37 -1.58 19.14
C SER A 77 6.93 -0.22 18.56
N CYS A 78 5.72 0.22 18.85
CA CYS A 78 5.23 1.56 18.50
C CYS A 78 4.12 2.01 19.46
N ASP A 79 3.95 3.32 19.60
CA ASP A 79 2.83 3.94 20.34
C ASP A 79 1.65 4.21 19.40
N LEU A 80 1.10 3.14 18.82
CA LEU A 80 -0.07 3.18 17.96
C LEU A 80 -1.16 2.31 18.54
N ASP A 81 -2.40 2.67 18.26
CA ASP A 81 -3.52 1.76 18.48
C ASP A 81 -3.36 0.53 17.56
N THR A 82 -3.25 -0.64 18.19
CA THR A 82 -2.90 -1.89 17.51
C THR A 82 -3.95 -2.96 17.79
N VAL A 83 -4.22 -3.77 16.77
CA VAL A 83 -5.06 -4.96 16.86
C VAL A 83 -4.16 -6.19 16.83
N ALA A 84 -4.35 -7.10 17.78
CA ALA A 84 -3.61 -8.35 17.81
C ALA A 84 -4.12 -9.30 16.72
N VAL A 85 -3.21 -9.72 15.84
CA VAL A 85 -3.44 -10.83 14.91
C VAL A 85 -3.04 -12.14 15.59
N SER A 86 -1.94 -12.17 16.32
CA SER A 86 -1.54 -13.30 17.17
C SER A 86 -0.70 -12.79 18.35
N ASP A 87 -0.21 -13.71 19.18
CA ASP A 87 0.72 -13.37 20.27
C ASP A 87 2.05 -12.78 19.76
N LYS A 88 2.36 -12.96 18.46
CA LYS A 88 3.61 -12.53 17.82
C LYS A 88 3.41 -11.49 16.71
N LEU A 89 2.17 -11.16 16.36
CA LEU A 89 1.86 -10.24 15.26
C LEU A 89 0.73 -9.29 15.65
N LYS A 90 1.00 -8.00 15.50
CA LYS A 90 0.03 -6.91 15.66
C LYS A 90 -0.05 -6.10 14.38
N VAL A 91 -1.19 -5.48 14.15
CA VAL A 91 -1.40 -4.54 13.05
C VAL A 91 -1.88 -3.20 13.57
N ALA A 92 -1.37 -2.12 13.00
CA ALA A 92 -1.88 -0.77 13.20
C ALA A 92 -2.32 -0.22 11.85
N PHE A 93 -3.32 0.65 11.85
CA PHE A 93 -3.67 1.41 10.65
C PHE A 93 -3.90 2.86 11.00
N ARG A 94 -3.23 3.74 10.24
CA ARG A 94 -3.52 5.16 10.28
C ARG A 94 -3.48 5.79 8.90
N PRO A 95 -4.46 6.65 8.58
CA PRO A 95 -4.30 7.64 7.53
C PRO A 95 -3.28 8.68 8.01
N VAL A 96 -2.35 9.06 7.16
CA VAL A 96 -1.30 10.03 7.51
C VAL A 96 -1.12 11.04 6.39
N GLU A 97 -0.72 12.25 6.75
CA GLU A 97 -0.32 13.29 5.82
C GLU A 97 1.22 13.35 5.77
N PRO A 98 1.85 13.40 4.58
CA PRO A 98 3.29 13.55 4.49
C PRO A 98 3.73 14.97 4.83
N THR A 99 4.94 15.15 5.38
CA THR A 99 5.53 16.47 5.69
C THR A 99 5.66 17.38 4.47
N SER A 100 5.74 16.81 3.27
CA SER A 100 5.56 17.52 2.00
C SER A 100 4.76 16.67 1.03
N CYS A 101 3.79 17.26 0.33
CA CYS A 101 3.62 16.93 -1.08
C CYS A 101 4.66 17.78 -1.82
N ASP A 102 5.33 17.29 -2.87
CA ASP A 102 6.00 18.18 -3.82
C ASP A 102 5.05 18.45 -5.00
N PRO A 103 4.13 19.42 -4.87
CA PRO A 103 3.28 19.85 -5.96
C PRO A 103 4.06 20.62 -7.03
N VAL A 104 5.31 21.04 -6.77
CA VAL A 104 6.15 21.72 -7.75
C VAL A 104 6.71 20.70 -8.75
N GLU A 105 7.16 19.51 -8.34
CA GLU A 105 7.57 18.42 -9.26
C GLU A 105 6.40 17.91 -10.15
N PHE A 106 5.19 17.84 -9.59
CA PHE A 106 3.97 17.42 -10.30
C PHE A 106 3.42 18.52 -11.24
N ALA A 107 3.38 19.78 -10.80
CA ALA A 107 2.91 20.92 -11.61
C ALA A 107 3.89 21.31 -12.73
N THR A 108 5.20 21.03 -12.58
CA THR A 108 6.21 21.38 -13.59
C THR A 108 6.22 20.42 -14.80
N LYS A 109 5.58 19.23 -14.71
CA LYS A 109 5.47 18.27 -15.84
C LYS A 109 4.10 18.26 -16.56
N TYR A 110 3.02 18.81 -16.00
CA TYR A 110 1.68 18.77 -16.60
C TYR A 110 0.78 20.00 -16.31
N PRO A 111 1.02 21.17 -16.94
CA PRO A 111 0.16 22.35 -16.75
C PRO A 111 -1.13 22.32 -17.59
N VAL A 112 -2.27 22.73 -17.00
CA VAL A 112 -3.62 22.72 -17.61
C VAL A 112 -3.97 24.08 -18.25
N LYS A 113 -4.31 24.14 -19.57
CA LYS A 113 -4.60 25.40 -20.32
C LYS A 113 -6.08 25.82 -20.33
N ARG A 114 -7.00 24.85 -20.44
CA ARG A 114 -8.47 25.00 -20.39
C ARG A 114 -9.15 23.63 -20.49
N GLU A 115 -10.43 23.58 -20.15
CA GLU A 115 -11.28 22.38 -20.22
C GLU A 115 -12.00 22.24 -21.58
N PHE A 116 -12.41 21.01 -21.93
CA PHE A 116 -13.29 20.72 -23.08
C PHE A 116 -14.74 20.56 -22.61
N ASP A 117 -15.68 21.20 -23.28
CA ASP A 117 -17.06 21.39 -22.83
C ASP A 117 -18.14 20.93 -23.84
N SER A 118 -17.76 20.32 -24.97
CA SER A 118 -18.71 19.71 -25.90
C SER A 118 -19.53 18.58 -25.24
N ALA A 119 -20.76 18.35 -25.70
CA ALA A 119 -21.61 17.29 -25.14
C ALA A 119 -21.03 15.86 -25.30
N ALA A 120 -20.11 15.66 -26.25
CA ALA A 120 -19.42 14.37 -26.44
C ALA A 120 -18.24 14.18 -25.47
N SER A 121 -17.46 15.23 -25.18
CA SER A 121 -16.34 15.16 -24.24
C SER A 121 -16.79 14.89 -22.80
N LEU A 122 -17.94 15.44 -22.39
CA LEU A 122 -18.53 15.21 -21.05
C LEU A 122 -19.04 13.78 -20.80
N LYS A 123 -19.16 12.96 -21.86
CA LYS A 123 -19.62 11.56 -21.78
C LYS A 123 -18.47 10.56 -21.64
N ILE A 124 -17.23 10.94 -21.96
CA ILE A 124 -16.06 10.10 -21.72
C ILE A 124 -15.91 9.95 -20.20
N ARG A 125 -15.84 8.70 -19.73
CA ARG A 125 -15.66 8.35 -18.31
C ARG A 125 -14.58 7.27 -18.23
N PRO A 126 -13.50 7.45 -17.47
CA PRO A 126 -12.49 6.42 -17.29
C PRO A 126 -13.06 5.15 -16.64
N LYS A 127 -12.59 3.98 -17.08
CA LYS A 127 -12.98 2.65 -16.56
C LYS A 127 -11.98 2.08 -15.55
N HIS A 128 -10.72 2.48 -15.62
CA HIS A 128 -9.66 2.05 -14.70
C HIS A 128 -8.50 3.06 -14.70
N LEU A 129 -7.69 3.07 -13.65
CA LEU A 129 -6.46 3.87 -13.56
C LEU A 129 -5.44 3.16 -12.69
N LEU A 130 -4.30 2.88 -13.29
CA LEU A 130 -3.11 2.19 -12.82
C LEU A 130 -2.01 3.24 -12.68
N VAL A 131 -1.44 3.44 -11.51
CA VAL A 131 -0.50 4.53 -11.26
C VAL A 131 0.70 3.93 -10.56
N ASP A 132 1.90 4.35 -10.95
CA ASP A 132 3.17 3.79 -10.52
C ASP A 132 4.18 4.88 -10.11
N TYR A 133 5.36 4.48 -9.65
CA TYR A 133 6.43 5.38 -9.28
C TYR A 133 7.78 4.64 -9.36
N VAL A 134 8.67 5.03 -10.27
CA VAL A 134 9.88 4.24 -10.60
C VAL A 134 11.09 5.16 -10.82
N ASN A 135 12.28 4.72 -10.38
CA ASN A 135 13.56 5.45 -10.53
C ASN A 135 13.54 6.91 -10.03
N GLY A 136 12.78 7.15 -8.96
CA GLY A 136 12.70 8.48 -8.36
C GLY A 136 11.61 9.38 -8.96
N GLU A 137 10.63 8.87 -9.72
CA GLU A 137 9.53 9.69 -10.26
C GLU A 137 8.15 9.02 -10.27
N TRP A 138 7.08 9.84 -10.22
CA TRP A 138 5.66 9.40 -10.34
C TRP A 138 5.27 9.09 -11.78
N ALA A 139 4.46 8.06 -11.94
CA ALA A 139 3.92 7.53 -13.18
C ALA A 139 2.42 7.20 -12.99
N GLY A 140 1.63 7.25 -14.05
CA GLY A 140 0.16 7.12 -14.01
C GLY A 140 -0.40 6.71 -15.37
N GLU A 141 -1.42 5.85 -15.39
CA GLU A 141 -1.98 5.16 -16.56
C GLU A 141 -3.48 4.90 -16.34
N PHE A 142 -4.39 5.73 -16.84
CA PHE A 142 -5.83 5.41 -16.84
C PHE A 142 -6.27 4.78 -18.15
N GLY A 143 -7.21 3.85 -18.08
CA GLY A 143 -7.95 3.32 -19.22
C GLY A 143 -9.43 3.72 -19.19
N ILE A 144 -9.99 3.87 -20.38
CA ILE A 144 -11.35 4.39 -20.64
C ILE A 144 -12.37 3.29 -20.89
#